data_AF-A0A3B9H272-F1
#
_entry.id   AF-A0A3B9H272-F1
#
_cell.length_a   1.000
_cell.length_b   1.000
_cell.length_c   1.000
_cell.angle_alpha   90.00
_cell.angle_beta   90.00
_cell.angle_gamma   90.00
#
_symmetry.space_group_name_H-M   'P 1'
#
loop_
_entity.id
_entity.type
_entity.pdbx_description
1 polymer ?
#
loop_
_entity_poly.entity_id
_entity_poly.type
_entity_poly.pdbx_seq_one_letter_code
_entity_poly.pdbx_strand_id
1 'polypeptide(L)'
;MNKTSPTPPLTLDAAQEFLREQAQRIDIDPMTNSVFALTQTLFRDMEDGKASQAGLTALANEVHLELIDERASRFRAQHAGADEAVAWAPLLSRLEEIAKQGFYAFAEAVAQERGGLVFTGHPTFALSTELRAAFADHVGKPTKASRARLAKLIKADSRDWNQAISLYGEHEEVQTALENAAHAQRKMAEAILKIARTSFPDRWRELRPAMPTLACWVGYDLDGRADIHWSQSLTFRLTEKAMQLERYADRLGTLLAAHGKVPGLSGLARRLAAAARLTRSHAELFAKDLTDADNLVAAANALTGHDQSIILDAAEITAELDSAIPAASDALAADLIAFRAEVEAQQLGTARIHLRVNAAQVRTVINRDLGLETEDRELGRVALAELAQKARRSKPVNVNFGDLFMEQSTARRQFMMCAQILKHIDAGSVIRFLIAESENPATVMGALYLARQYGVDEMLDISPLFETPEALETGGRFIERLLEEPEFLAYVKERGYLSIQLGFSDAGRFIGQVAADMAIERI
;
A
#
# COMPACT_ATOMS: atom_id res chain seq x y z
N MET A 1 -33.41 -57.24 18.45
CA MET A 1 -32.19 -56.41 18.40
C MET A 1 -32.63 -54.96 18.19
N ASN A 2 -32.65 -54.16 19.26
CA ASN A 2 -32.83 -52.72 19.15
C ASN A 2 -31.62 -52.16 18.40
N LYS A 3 -31.78 -51.84 17.12
CA LYS A 3 -30.82 -50.97 16.44
C LYS A 3 -30.98 -49.61 17.10
N THR A 4 -30.08 -49.28 18.02
CA THR A 4 -29.84 -47.90 18.41
C THR A 4 -29.65 -47.11 17.12
N SER A 5 -30.61 -46.23 16.82
CA SER A 5 -30.47 -45.30 15.71
C SER A 5 -29.12 -44.60 15.89
N PRO A 6 -28.25 -44.57 14.86
CA PRO A 6 -26.95 -43.93 14.98
C PRO A 6 -27.14 -42.47 15.41
N THR A 7 -26.35 -42.03 16.38
CA THR A 7 -26.38 -40.63 16.85
C THR A 7 -25.99 -39.73 15.68
N PRO A 8 -26.78 -38.69 15.35
CA PRO A 8 -26.44 -37.76 14.29
C PRO A 8 -25.06 -37.13 14.53
N PRO A 9 -24.19 -37.01 13.51
CA PRO A 9 -22.85 -36.45 13.65
C PRO A 9 -22.89 -34.91 13.80
N LEU A 10 -23.39 -34.44 14.93
CA LEU A 10 -23.61 -33.03 15.25
C LEU A 10 -22.53 -32.40 16.15
N THR A 11 -21.49 -33.16 16.50
CA THR A 11 -20.27 -32.66 17.14
C THR A 11 -19.10 -32.80 16.19
N LEU A 12 -18.06 -31.97 16.37
CA LEU A 12 -16.86 -32.04 15.54
C LEU A 12 -16.24 -33.45 15.54
N ASP A 13 -16.10 -34.06 16.72
CA ASP A 13 -15.54 -35.40 16.86
C ASP A 13 -16.36 -36.46 16.10
N ALA A 14 -17.69 -36.44 16.25
CA ALA A 14 -18.57 -37.40 15.58
C ALA A 14 -18.57 -37.21 14.05
N ALA A 15 -18.52 -35.96 13.57
CA ALA A 15 -18.40 -35.67 12.15
C ALA A 15 -17.06 -36.12 11.58
N GLN A 16 -15.95 -35.92 12.31
CA GLN A 16 -14.63 -36.41 11.89
C GLN A 16 -14.54 -37.93 11.89
N GLU A 17 -15.08 -38.59 12.91
CA GLU A 17 -15.14 -40.05 12.99
C GLU A 17 -15.93 -40.62 11.81
N PHE A 18 -17.13 -40.07 11.55
CA PHE A 18 -17.93 -40.44 10.40
C PHE A 18 -17.17 -40.27 9.07
N LEU A 19 -16.48 -39.13 8.88
CA LEU A 19 -15.69 -38.89 7.67
C LEU A 19 -14.56 -39.90 7.50
N ARG A 20 -13.86 -40.27 8.57
CA ARG A 20 -12.80 -41.28 8.55
C ARG A 20 -13.35 -42.67 8.22
N GLU A 21 -14.45 -43.07 8.85
CA GLU A 21 -15.11 -44.34 8.58
C GLU A 21 -15.59 -44.45 7.13
N GLN A 22 -16.22 -43.39 6.60
CA GLN A 22 -16.64 -43.39 5.19
C GLN A 22 -15.44 -43.34 4.24
N ALA A 23 -14.35 -42.63 4.59
CA ALA A 23 -13.15 -42.59 3.75
C ALA A 23 -12.49 -43.96 3.59
N GLN A 24 -12.50 -44.82 4.63
CA GLN A 24 -12.00 -46.20 4.53
C GLN A 24 -12.76 -47.04 3.49
N ARG A 25 -13.99 -46.66 3.14
CA ARG A 25 -14.76 -47.37 2.10
C ARG A 25 -14.26 -47.10 0.69
N ILE A 26 -13.36 -46.13 0.49
CA ILE A 26 -12.70 -45.91 -0.81
C ILE A 26 -11.98 -47.19 -1.28
N ASP A 27 -11.44 -47.98 -0.35
CA ASP A 27 -10.78 -49.26 -0.66
C ASP A 27 -11.75 -50.33 -1.21
N ILE A 28 -13.06 -50.15 -0.98
CA ILE A 28 -14.13 -51.06 -1.42
C ILE A 28 -14.87 -50.47 -2.63
N ASP A 29 -15.11 -49.16 -2.62
CA ASP A 29 -15.76 -48.39 -3.67
C ASP A 29 -14.96 -47.10 -3.95
N PRO A 30 -14.16 -47.06 -5.03
CA PRO A 30 -13.34 -45.91 -5.40
C PRO A 30 -14.14 -44.62 -5.67
N MET A 31 -15.47 -44.72 -5.88
CA MET A 31 -16.34 -43.56 -6.07
C MET A 31 -16.86 -42.99 -4.75
N THR A 32 -16.45 -43.55 -3.61
CA THR A 32 -16.85 -43.08 -2.29
C THR A 32 -16.41 -41.63 -2.07
N ASN A 33 -17.36 -40.77 -1.74
CA ASN A 33 -17.12 -39.42 -1.27
C ASN A 33 -17.66 -39.28 0.16
N SER A 34 -16.75 -39.26 1.14
CA SER A 34 -17.09 -39.20 2.57
C SER A 34 -17.84 -37.92 2.95
N VAL A 35 -17.50 -36.79 2.32
CA VAL A 35 -18.20 -35.50 2.54
C VAL A 35 -19.64 -35.61 2.05
N PHE A 36 -19.85 -36.17 0.86
CA PHE A 36 -21.20 -36.36 0.33
C PHE A 36 -22.03 -37.32 1.19
N ALA A 37 -21.42 -38.40 1.69
CA ALA A 37 -22.08 -39.33 2.62
C ALA A 37 -22.50 -38.64 3.93
N LEU A 38 -21.65 -37.74 4.46
CA LEU A 38 -21.98 -36.95 5.66
C LEU A 38 -23.14 -35.99 5.38
N THR A 39 -23.11 -35.29 4.25
CA THR A 39 -24.21 -34.39 3.83
C THR A 39 -25.54 -35.13 3.69
N GLN A 40 -25.55 -36.29 3.03
CA GLN A 40 -26.76 -37.10 2.89
C GLN A 40 -27.31 -37.57 4.24
N THR A 41 -26.42 -37.95 5.15
CA THR A 41 -26.79 -38.41 6.49
C THR A 41 -27.40 -37.27 7.30
N LEU A 42 -26.74 -36.12 7.36
CA LEU A 42 -27.25 -34.93 8.05
C LEU A 42 -28.58 -34.45 7.46
N PHE A 43 -28.75 -34.52 6.14
CA PHE A 43 -30.02 -34.16 5.49
C PHE A 43 -31.17 -35.09 5.90
N ARG A 44 -30.95 -36.41 5.87
CA ARG A 44 -31.95 -37.38 6.34
C ARG A 44 -32.24 -37.24 7.83
N ASP A 45 -31.22 -37.01 8.64
CA ASP A 45 -31.40 -36.78 10.07
C ASP A 45 -32.20 -35.52 10.35
N MET A 46 -32.10 -34.47 9.51
CA MET A 46 -32.98 -33.30 9.58
C MET A 46 -34.42 -33.64 9.21
N GLU A 47 -34.64 -34.37 8.10
CA GLU A 47 -35.99 -34.80 7.67
C GLU A 47 -36.68 -35.67 8.72
N ASP A 48 -35.92 -36.56 9.36
CA ASP A 48 -36.39 -37.47 10.42
C ASP A 48 -36.54 -36.77 11.79
N GLY A 49 -36.21 -35.48 11.89
CA GLY A 49 -36.25 -34.71 13.15
C GLY A 49 -35.19 -35.12 14.19
N LYS A 50 -34.17 -35.88 13.79
CA LYS A 50 -33.03 -36.30 14.64
C LYS A 50 -31.96 -35.21 14.72
N ALA A 51 -31.83 -34.38 13.69
CA ALA A 51 -30.97 -33.21 13.65
C ALA A 51 -31.82 -31.93 13.52
N SER A 52 -31.29 -30.81 14.03
CA SER A 52 -31.93 -29.49 13.91
C SER A 52 -30.99 -28.50 13.25
N GLN A 53 -31.55 -27.45 12.66
CA GLN A 53 -30.78 -26.33 12.12
C GLN A 53 -29.88 -25.70 13.21
N ALA A 54 -30.36 -25.60 14.45
CA ALA A 54 -29.58 -25.12 15.58
C ALA A 54 -28.37 -26.02 15.88
N GLY A 55 -28.55 -27.35 15.81
CA GLY A 55 -27.46 -28.32 15.98
C GLY A 55 -26.39 -28.20 14.89
N LEU A 56 -26.81 -28.08 13.62
CA LEU A 56 -25.88 -27.85 12.51
C LEU A 56 -25.15 -26.52 12.61
N THR A 57 -25.84 -25.46 13.06
CA THR A 57 -25.24 -24.15 13.29
C THR A 57 -24.20 -24.22 14.42
N ALA A 58 -24.47 -24.98 15.49
CA ALA A 58 -23.50 -25.21 16.55
C ALA A 58 -22.26 -25.96 16.04
N LEU A 59 -22.44 -27.02 15.25
CA LEU A 59 -21.33 -27.75 14.60
C LEU A 59 -20.50 -26.83 13.69
N ALA A 60 -21.14 -26.03 12.83
CA ALA A 60 -20.45 -25.11 11.94
C ALA A 60 -19.63 -24.07 12.71
N ASN A 61 -20.17 -23.54 13.82
CA ASN A 61 -19.47 -22.61 14.69
C ASN A 61 -18.27 -23.26 15.41
N GLU A 62 -18.40 -24.52 15.81
CA GLU A 62 -17.30 -25.29 16.42
C GLU A 62 -16.18 -25.53 15.40
N VAL A 63 -16.50 -25.98 14.18
CA VAL A 63 -15.55 -26.14 13.08
C VAL A 63 -14.84 -24.82 12.78
N HIS A 64 -15.58 -23.71 12.68
CA HIS A 64 -15.00 -22.40 12.41
C HIS A 64 -14.07 -21.96 13.54
N LEU A 65 -14.46 -22.14 14.81
CA LEU A 65 -13.61 -21.80 15.95
C LEU A 65 -12.30 -22.61 15.97
N GLU A 66 -12.34 -23.89 15.63
CA GLU A 66 -11.13 -24.72 15.57
C GLU A 66 -10.20 -24.27 14.44
N LEU A 67 -10.76 -24.08 13.23
CA LEU A 67 -9.98 -23.67 12.07
C LEU A 67 -9.37 -22.27 12.22
N ILE A 68 -10.08 -21.33 12.86
CA ILE A 68 -9.55 -19.98 13.09
C ILE A 68 -8.46 -19.98 14.17
N ASP A 69 -8.56 -20.84 15.19
CA ASP A 69 -7.55 -21.00 16.24
C ASP A 69 -6.26 -21.64 15.68
N GLU A 70 -6.40 -22.68 14.85
CA GLU A 70 -5.29 -23.25 14.10
C GLU A 70 -4.65 -22.22 13.17
N ARG A 71 -5.46 -21.47 12.41
CA ARG A 71 -4.97 -20.41 11.52
C ARG A 71 -4.21 -19.35 12.31
N ALA A 72 -4.72 -18.94 13.47
CA ALA A 72 -4.06 -17.97 14.33
C ALA A 72 -2.72 -18.50 14.83
N SER A 73 -2.66 -19.78 15.20
CA SER A 73 -1.43 -20.43 15.64
C SER A 73 -0.38 -20.54 14.53
N ARG A 74 -0.79 -20.93 13.31
CA ARG A 74 0.10 -20.95 12.13
C ARG A 74 0.60 -19.55 11.79
N PHE A 75 -0.29 -18.55 11.79
CA PHE A 75 0.07 -17.16 11.49
C PHE A 75 1.06 -16.62 12.53
N ARG A 76 0.81 -16.83 13.82
CA ARG A 76 1.73 -16.46 14.90
C ARG A 76 3.11 -17.10 14.71
N ALA A 77 3.17 -18.40 14.39
CA ALA A 77 4.44 -19.10 14.17
C ALA A 77 5.23 -18.53 12.98
N GLN A 78 4.55 -18.15 11.89
CA GLN A 78 5.17 -17.50 10.72
C GLN A 78 5.76 -16.12 11.05
N HIS A 79 5.24 -15.44 12.08
CA HIS A 79 5.65 -14.09 12.47
C HIS A 79 6.40 -14.10 13.80
N ALA A 80 7.44 -14.95 13.88
CA ALA A 80 8.34 -15.04 15.02
C ALA A 80 7.65 -15.29 16.37
N GLY A 81 6.53 -16.03 16.37
CA GLY A 81 5.76 -16.29 17.58
C GLY A 81 4.98 -15.07 18.11
N ALA A 82 4.85 -14.01 17.32
CA ALA A 82 4.43 -12.67 17.77
C ALA A 82 5.33 -12.11 18.90
N ASP A 83 6.60 -12.53 18.93
CA ASP A 83 7.62 -12.01 19.84
C ASP A 83 8.49 -10.99 19.10
N GLU A 84 8.41 -9.74 19.54
CA GLU A 84 9.16 -8.62 18.97
C GLU A 84 10.68 -8.84 19.05
N ALA A 85 11.20 -9.38 20.15
CA ALA A 85 12.64 -9.59 20.31
C ALA A 85 13.15 -10.64 19.32
N VAL A 86 12.37 -11.71 19.10
CA VAL A 86 12.70 -12.74 18.11
C VAL A 86 12.60 -12.18 16.68
N ALA A 87 11.58 -11.36 16.40
CA ALA A 87 11.40 -10.75 15.08
C ALA A 87 12.55 -9.82 14.68
N TRP A 88 13.08 -9.03 15.62
CA TRP A 88 14.17 -8.08 15.35
C TRP A 88 15.57 -8.70 15.39
N ALA A 89 15.77 -9.83 16.06
CA ALA A 89 17.08 -10.45 16.27
C ALA A 89 17.91 -10.64 14.99
N PRO A 90 17.35 -11.08 13.84
CA PRO A 90 18.12 -11.21 12.59
C PRO A 90 18.64 -9.87 12.06
N LEU A 91 17.82 -8.82 12.12
CA LEU A 91 18.25 -7.48 11.68
C LEU A 91 19.34 -6.93 12.59
N LEU A 92 19.16 -7.02 13.91
CA LEU A 92 20.13 -6.53 14.88
C LEU A 92 21.49 -7.22 14.71
N SER A 93 21.48 -8.56 14.58
CA SER A 93 22.69 -9.35 14.34
C SER A 93 23.41 -8.89 13.08
N ARG A 94 22.66 -8.64 11.99
CA ARG A 94 23.24 -8.17 10.73
C ARG A 94 23.83 -6.75 10.85
N LEU A 95 23.15 -5.84 11.53
CA LEU A 95 23.64 -4.48 11.75
C LEU A 95 24.93 -4.49 12.60
N GLU A 96 24.99 -5.32 13.65
CA GLU A 96 26.20 -5.49 14.46
C GLU A 96 27.37 -6.09 13.67
N GLU A 97 27.11 -7.06 12.78
CA GLU A 97 28.13 -7.59 11.87
C GLU A 97 28.68 -6.55 10.91
N ILE A 98 27.83 -5.69 10.36
CA ILE A 98 28.27 -4.60 9.49
C ILE A 98 29.05 -3.55 10.30
N ALA A 99 28.61 -3.25 11.52
CA ALA A 99 29.32 -2.31 12.39
C ALA A 99 30.76 -2.77 12.69
N LYS A 100 31.01 -4.08 12.81
CA LYS A 100 32.37 -4.64 12.96
C LYS A 100 33.27 -4.39 11.75
N GLN A 101 32.71 -4.09 10.57
CA GLN A 101 33.46 -3.76 9.36
C GLN A 101 33.90 -2.29 9.31
N GLY A 102 33.46 -1.46 10.27
CA GLY A 102 33.84 -0.06 10.41
C GLY A 102 32.75 0.93 10.00
N PHE A 103 32.98 2.21 10.35
CA PHE A 103 31.97 3.26 10.20
C PHE A 103 31.50 3.43 8.75
N TYR A 104 32.41 3.44 7.77
CA TYR A 104 32.05 3.68 6.37
C TYR A 104 31.15 2.57 5.81
N ALA A 105 31.47 1.31 6.09
CA ALA A 105 30.63 0.17 5.68
C ALA A 105 29.24 0.22 6.34
N PHE A 106 29.18 0.62 7.62
CA PHE A 106 27.92 0.81 8.31
C PHE A 106 27.10 1.98 7.75
N ALA A 107 27.72 3.13 7.56
CA ALA A 107 27.08 4.32 7.00
C ALA A 107 26.53 4.07 5.60
N GLU A 108 27.31 3.44 4.72
CA GLU A 108 26.87 3.03 3.39
C GLU A 108 25.69 2.06 3.47
N ALA A 109 25.79 1.03 4.32
CA ALA A 109 24.76 0.01 4.43
C ALA A 109 23.40 0.54 4.93
N VAL A 110 23.42 1.53 5.83
CA VAL A 110 22.18 2.14 6.38
C VAL A 110 21.68 3.31 5.55
N ALA A 111 22.52 3.94 4.72
CA ALA A 111 22.09 4.96 3.76
C ALA A 111 21.52 4.38 2.46
N GLN A 112 21.78 3.10 2.19
CA GLN A 112 21.26 2.41 1.02
C GLN A 112 19.74 2.20 1.12
N GLU A 113 19.00 2.67 0.12
CA GLU A 113 17.58 2.37 -0.06
C GLU A 113 17.39 0.87 -0.42
N ARG A 114 16.66 0.11 0.40
CA ARG A 114 16.49 -1.36 0.24
C ARG A 114 15.09 -1.80 -0.19
N GLY A 115 14.35 -0.91 -0.85
CA GLY A 115 12.98 -1.15 -1.31
C GLY A 115 11.91 -0.65 -0.32
N GLY A 116 10.66 -1.08 -0.52
CA GLY A 116 9.53 -0.60 0.26
C GLY A 116 8.30 -1.48 0.15
N LEU A 117 7.23 -1.09 0.83
CA LEU A 117 5.96 -1.81 0.90
C LEU A 117 4.88 -0.99 0.21
N VAL A 118 4.08 -1.64 -0.64
CA VAL A 118 2.90 -1.05 -1.27
C VAL A 118 1.67 -1.70 -0.69
N PHE A 119 0.84 -0.89 -0.04
CA PHE A 119 -0.42 -1.35 0.56
C PHE A 119 -1.56 -1.22 -0.44
N THR A 120 -2.37 -2.27 -0.54
CA THR A 120 -3.49 -2.38 -1.47
C THR A 120 -4.79 -2.64 -0.73
N GLY A 121 -5.93 -2.46 -1.41
CA GLY A 121 -7.22 -2.91 -0.90
C GLY A 121 -7.24 -4.42 -0.71
N HIS A 122 -7.98 -4.91 0.28
CA HIS A 122 -8.11 -6.34 0.52
C HIS A 122 -9.12 -6.94 -0.49
N PRO A 123 -8.73 -7.92 -1.33
CA PRO A 123 -9.53 -8.32 -2.49
C PRO A 123 -10.82 -9.05 -2.13
N THR A 124 -10.86 -9.73 -0.98
CA THR A 124 -12.02 -10.50 -0.52
C THR A 124 -12.16 -10.47 0.99
N PHE A 125 -13.33 -10.14 1.53
CA PHE A 125 -13.53 -10.20 2.98
C PHE A 125 -14.26 -11.49 3.36
N ALA A 126 -13.60 -12.32 4.18
CA ALA A 126 -14.18 -13.57 4.69
C ALA A 126 -14.67 -13.47 6.13
N LEU A 127 -14.29 -12.40 6.84
CA LEU A 127 -14.54 -12.17 8.26
C LEU A 127 -14.95 -10.71 8.43
N SER A 128 -15.90 -10.44 9.35
CA SER A 128 -16.24 -9.06 9.73
C SER A 128 -15.00 -8.31 10.27
N THR A 129 -15.06 -6.98 10.29
CA THR A 129 -13.99 -6.14 10.84
C THR A 129 -13.70 -6.47 12.30
N GLU A 130 -14.74 -6.68 13.11
CA GLU A 130 -14.59 -7.06 14.53
C GLU A 130 -13.96 -8.44 14.69
N LEU A 131 -14.30 -9.39 13.81
CA LEU A 131 -13.75 -10.74 13.83
C LEU A 131 -12.28 -10.75 13.38
N ARG A 132 -11.90 -9.92 12.39
CA ARG A 132 -10.49 -9.72 12.01
C ARG A 132 -9.67 -9.09 13.13
N ALA A 133 -10.21 -8.08 13.80
CA ALA A 133 -9.55 -7.48 14.97
C ALA A 133 -9.38 -8.51 16.10
N ALA A 134 -10.41 -9.29 16.40
CA ALA A 134 -10.32 -10.37 17.40
C ALA A 134 -9.34 -11.47 17.01
N PHE A 135 -9.24 -11.78 15.72
CA PHE A 135 -8.26 -12.71 15.18
C PHE A 135 -6.84 -12.18 15.39
N ALA A 136 -6.57 -10.93 15.03
CA ALA A 136 -5.27 -10.29 15.24
C ALA A 136 -4.88 -10.25 16.73
N ASP A 137 -5.82 -9.90 17.62
CA ASP A 137 -5.61 -9.92 19.08
C ASP A 137 -5.21 -11.32 19.56
N HIS A 138 -5.92 -12.35 19.08
CA HIS A 138 -5.68 -13.74 19.45
C HIS A 138 -4.35 -14.29 18.90
N VAL A 139 -3.99 -13.89 17.68
CA VAL A 139 -2.68 -14.16 17.08
C VAL A 139 -1.58 -13.60 17.97
N GLY A 140 -1.68 -12.33 18.36
CA GLY A 140 -0.64 -11.65 19.14
C GLY A 140 -0.54 -12.15 20.59
N LYS A 141 -1.68 -12.40 21.25
CA LYS A 141 -1.74 -12.80 22.66
C LYS A 141 -2.81 -13.89 22.88
N PRO A 142 -2.48 -15.17 22.61
CA PRO A 142 -3.45 -16.25 22.75
C PRO A 142 -3.79 -16.49 24.23
N THR A 143 -5.06 -16.25 24.57
CA THR A 143 -5.63 -16.46 25.91
C THR A 143 -7.01 -17.09 25.82
N LYS A 144 -7.48 -17.72 26.91
CA LYS A 144 -8.86 -18.21 27.00
C LYS A 144 -9.89 -17.11 26.70
N ALA A 145 -9.63 -15.88 27.14
CA ALA A 145 -10.48 -14.73 26.90
C ALA A 145 -10.54 -14.34 25.41
N SER A 146 -9.39 -14.24 24.74
CA SER A 146 -9.34 -13.95 23.30
C SER A 146 -10.02 -15.04 22.46
N ARG A 147 -9.85 -16.33 22.80
CA ARG A 147 -10.55 -17.43 22.13
C ARG A 147 -12.07 -17.38 22.37
N ALA A 148 -12.50 -17.05 23.59
CA ALA A 148 -13.92 -16.86 23.90
C ALA A 148 -14.52 -15.68 23.12
N ARG A 149 -13.75 -14.60 22.89
CA ARG A 149 -14.16 -13.47 22.05
C ARG A 149 -14.36 -13.91 20.59
N LEU A 150 -13.44 -14.69 20.03
CA LEU A 150 -13.61 -15.29 18.69
C LEU A 150 -14.90 -16.11 18.60
N ALA A 151 -15.10 -17.02 19.56
CA ALA A 151 -16.30 -17.87 19.60
C ALA A 151 -17.60 -17.06 19.68
N LYS A 152 -17.60 -15.95 20.43
CA LYS A 152 -18.75 -15.03 20.53
C LYS A 152 -19.02 -14.35 19.18
N LEU A 153 -17.98 -13.83 18.53
CA LEU A 153 -18.11 -13.11 17.27
C LEU A 153 -18.52 -14.03 16.12
N ILE A 154 -17.95 -15.24 16.03
CA ILE A 154 -18.34 -16.26 15.04
C ILE A 154 -19.84 -16.56 15.12
N LYS A 155 -20.39 -16.70 16.34
CA LYS A 155 -21.82 -16.94 16.55
C LYS A 155 -22.71 -15.78 16.13
N ALA A 156 -22.18 -14.56 16.18
CA ALA A 156 -22.89 -13.33 15.83
C ALA A 156 -22.62 -12.89 14.38
N ASP A 157 -21.67 -13.52 13.70
CA ASP A 157 -21.25 -13.15 12.36
C ASP A 157 -22.37 -13.42 11.37
N SER A 158 -22.73 -12.39 10.61
CA SER A 158 -23.75 -12.46 9.55
C SER A 158 -23.17 -11.79 8.32
N ARG A 159 -23.38 -12.34 7.12
CA ARG A 159 -22.69 -11.83 5.92
C ARG A 159 -23.18 -10.45 5.43
N ASP A 160 -24.14 -9.84 6.11
CA ASP A 160 -24.73 -8.55 5.73
C ASP A 160 -23.69 -7.40 5.79
N TRP A 161 -22.67 -7.51 6.63
CA TRP A 161 -21.57 -6.53 6.68
C TRP A 161 -20.79 -6.42 5.37
N ASN A 162 -20.84 -7.42 4.48
CA ASN A 162 -20.21 -7.33 3.15
C ASN A 162 -20.81 -6.20 2.30
N GLN A 163 -22.07 -5.83 2.53
CA GLN A 163 -22.71 -4.74 1.78
C GLN A 163 -22.15 -3.36 2.16
N ALA A 164 -21.42 -3.27 3.28
CA ALA A 164 -20.81 -2.03 3.77
C ALA A 164 -19.36 -1.83 3.27
N ILE A 165 -18.82 -2.75 2.46
CA ILE A 165 -17.49 -2.60 1.86
C ILE A 165 -17.52 -1.39 0.94
N SER A 166 -16.67 -0.41 1.22
CA SER A 166 -16.58 0.84 0.48
C SER A 166 -15.14 1.29 0.38
N LEU A 167 -14.85 2.16 -0.58
CA LEU A 167 -13.53 2.77 -0.73
C LEU A 167 -13.06 3.49 0.55
N TYR A 168 -13.97 4.13 1.28
CA TYR A 168 -13.66 4.75 2.57
C TYR A 168 -13.26 3.72 3.63
N GLY A 169 -13.97 2.58 3.71
CA GLY A 169 -13.60 1.47 4.59
C GLY A 169 -12.24 0.86 4.22
N GLU A 170 -11.96 0.67 2.93
CA GLU A 170 -10.64 0.24 2.45
C GLU A 170 -9.54 1.23 2.88
N HIS A 171 -9.82 2.54 2.80
CA HIS A 171 -8.89 3.58 3.23
C HIS A 171 -8.66 3.54 4.74
N GLU A 172 -9.70 3.45 5.56
CA GLU A 172 -9.56 3.34 7.02
C GLU A 172 -8.70 2.13 7.45
N GLU A 173 -8.91 0.99 6.81
CA GLU A 173 -8.11 -0.22 7.06
C GLU A 173 -6.65 -0.03 6.65
N VAL A 174 -6.39 0.55 5.48
CA VAL A 174 -5.03 0.78 5.00
C VAL A 174 -4.30 1.79 5.90
N GLN A 175 -4.98 2.82 6.40
CA GLN A 175 -4.40 3.78 7.33
C GLN A 175 -3.95 3.11 8.64
N THR A 176 -4.73 2.14 9.14
CA THR A 176 -4.36 1.35 10.32
C THR A 176 -3.12 0.50 10.07
N ALA A 177 -3.03 -0.13 8.90
CA ALA A 177 -1.86 -0.93 8.52
C ALA A 177 -0.59 -0.07 8.34
N LEU A 178 -0.74 1.09 7.69
CA LEU A 178 0.33 2.07 7.49
C LEU A 178 0.86 2.63 8.81
N GLU A 179 0.00 2.84 9.81
CA GLU A 179 0.42 3.27 11.14
C GLU A 179 1.34 2.24 11.82
N ASN A 180 0.99 0.96 11.74
CA ASN A 180 1.83 -0.12 12.26
C ASN A 180 3.17 -0.19 11.50
N ALA A 181 3.16 0.00 10.18
CA ALA A 181 4.38 0.02 9.38
C ALA A 181 5.27 1.23 9.70
N ALA A 182 4.69 2.41 9.89
CA ALA A 182 5.38 3.62 10.32
C ALA A 182 6.05 3.43 11.70
N HIS A 183 5.37 2.77 12.63
CA HIS A 183 5.96 2.43 13.92
C HIS A 183 7.15 1.45 13.76
N ALA A 184 7.03 0.44 12.89
CA ALA A 184 8.14 -0.48 12.61
C ALA A 184 9.36 0.25 11.98
N GLN A 185 9.15 1.17 11.05
CA GLN A 185 10.23 2.02 10.51
C GLN A 185 10.92 2.82 11.62
N ARG A 186 10.16 3.42 12.53
CA ARG A 186 10.73 4.15 13.67
C ARG A 186 11.59 3.24 14.55
N LYS A 187 11.12 2.03 14.85
CA LYS A 187 11.89 1.04 15.63
C LYS A 187 13.19 0.65 14.93
N MET A 188 13.15 0.52 13.61
CA MET A 188 14.35 0.27 12.81
C MET A 188 15.37 1.43 12.92
N ALA A 189 14.92 2.68 12.81
CA ALA A 189 15.79 3.85 12.97
C ALA A 189 16.41 3.93 14.39
N GLU A 190 15.60 3.69 15.43
CA GLU A 190 16.04 3.64 16.83
C GLU A 190 17.12 2.56 17.04
N ALA A 191 16.92 1.36 16.46
CA ALA A 191 17.87 0.26 16.53
C ALA A 191 19.21 0.58 15.83
N ILE A 192 19.16 1.16 14.63
CA ILE A 192 20.35 1.59 13.89
C ILE A 192 21.18 2.56 14.72
N LEU A 193 20.54 3.58 15.30
CA LEU A 193 21.23 4.61 16.07
C LEU A 193 21.76 4.10 17.41
N LYS A 194 21.05 3.16 18.04
CA LYS A 194 21.56 2.49 19.24
C LYS A 194 22.88 1.78 18.97
N ILE A 195 22.96 0.99 17.89
CA ILE A 195 24.19 0.31 17.48
C ILE A 195 25.28 1.32 17.11
N ALA A 196 24.93 2.33 16.29
CA ALA A 196 25.87 3.35 15.86
C ALA A 196 26.52 4.12 17.01
N ARG A 197 25.75 4.48 18.04
CA ARG A 197 26.26 5.21 19.21
C ARG A 197 27.24 4.37 20.03
N THR A 198 27.01 3.06 20.11
CA THR A 198 27.92 2.15 20.81
C THR A 198 29.19 1.89 19.99
N SER A 199 29.05 1.67 18.69
CA SER A 199 30.18 1.30 17.81
C SER A 199 31.01 2.48 17.34
N PHE A 200 30.40 3.67 17.20
CA PHE A 200 31.00 4.86 16.58
C PHE A 200 30.66 6.15 17.36
N PRO A 201 31.03 6.27 18.64
CA PRO A 201 30.60 7.35 19.53
C PRO A 201 30.95 8.77 19.02
N ASP A 202 32.03 8.90 18.25
CA ASP A 202 32.49 10.20 17.72
C ASP A 202 31.84 10.60 16.39
N ARG A 203 31.18 9.67 15.69
CA ARG A 203 30.74 9.86 14.28
C ARG A 203 29.29 9.51 13.98
N TRP A 204 28.57 8.87 14.90
CA TRP A 204 27.19 8.42 14.67
C TRP A 204 26.22 9.55 14.26
N ARG A 205 26.52 10.80 14.63
CA ARG A 205 25.72 11.98 14.23
C ARG A 205 25.76 12.28 12.73
N GLU A 206 26.78 11.80 12.02
CA GLU A 206 26.92 11.97 10.56
C GLU A 206 25.95 11.07 9.77
N LEU A 207 25.36 10.06 10.43
CA LEU A 207 24.50 9.09 9.75
C LEU A 207 23.21 9.73 9.25
N ARG A 208 22.79 9.32 8.04
CA ARG A 208 21.45 9.54 7.48
C ARG A 208 20.83 8.20 7.08
N PRO A 209 20.18 7.49 8.02
CA PRO A 209 19.59 6.19 7.73
C PRO A 209 18.43 6.32 6.73
N ALA A 210 18.45 5.52 5.68
CA ALA A 210 17.33 5.38 4.74
C ALA A 210 16.35 4.32 5.25
N MET A 211 15.06 4.67 5.37
CA MET A 211 14.02 3.72 5.77
C MET A 211 13.30 3.17 4.53
N PRO A 212 12.79 1.92 4.59
CA PRO A 212 12.00 1.36 3.48
C PRO A 212 10.79 2.24 3.16
N THR A 213 10.47 2.52 1.89
CA THR A 213 9.33 3.40 1.59
C THR A 213 7.99 2.73 1.90
N LEU A 214 6.99 3.50 2.32
CA LEU A 214 5.60 3.04 2.41
C LEU A 214 4.78 3.73 1.31
N ALA A 215 4.05 2.96 0.52
CA ALA A 215 3.21 3.45 -0.56
C ALA A 215 1.81 2.84 -0.52
N CYS A 216 0.84 3.46 -1.19
CA CYS A 216 -0.55 3.01 -1.17
C CYS A 216 -1.21 3.11 -2.54
N TRP A 217 -2.02 2.11 -2.89
CA TRP A 217 -2.91 2.08 -4.06
C TRP A 217 -4.35 2.50 -3.75
N VAL A 218 -4.80 2.37 -2.49
CA VAL A 218 -6.19 2.60 -2.11
C VAL A 218 -6.57 4.05 -2.37
N GLY A 219 -7.55 4.26 -3.26
CA GLY A 219 -7.97 5.59 -3.71
C GLY A 219 -7.18 6.16 -4.89
N TYR A 220 -6.19 5.43 -5.42
CA TYR A 220 -5.33 5.86 -6.54
C TYR A 220 -5.22 4.81 -7.65
N ASP A 221 -5.67 3.58 -7.42
CA ASP A 221 -5.74 2.50 -8.41
C ASP A 221 -7.07 2.51 -9.16
N LEU A 222 -7.05 3.00 -10.40
CA LEU A 222 -8.23 3.16 -11.26
C LEU A 222 -8.38 2.05 -12.30
N ASP A 223 -7.47 1.09 -12.30
CA ASP A 223 -7.51 -0.02 -13.24
C ASP A 223 -8.67 -0.97 -12.88
N GLY A 224 -9.66 -1.07 -13.77
CA GLY A 224 -10.90 -1.81 -13.53
C GLY A 224 -11.85 -1.21 -12.47
N ARG A 225 -11.54 -0.03 -11.92
CA ARG A 225 -12.32 0.62 -10.84
C ARG A 225 -13.03 1.88 -11.35
N ALA A 226 -14.35 1.83 -11.44
CA ALA A 226 -15.20 2.98 -11.84
C ALA A 226 -15.83 3.69 -10.63
N ASP A 227 -15.72 3.12 -9.44
CA ASP A 227 -16.27 3.65 -8.18
C ASP A 227 -15.41 4.75 -7.55
N ILE A 228 -14.17 4.93 -8.00
CA ILE A 228 -13.24 5.94 -7.48
C ILE A 228 -13.39 7.23 -8.28
N HIS A 229 -14.04 8.22 -7.66
CA HIS A 229 -14.13 9.57 -8.20
C HIS A 229 -12.84 10.35 -7.91
N TRP A 230 -12.39 11.18 -8.87
CA TRP A 230 -11.11 11.91 -8.76
C TRP A 230 -11.02 12.80 -7.51
N SER A 231 -12.15 13.35 -7.05
CA SER A 231 -12.16 14.16 -5.83
C SER A 231 -11.85 13.34 -4.58
N GLN A 232 -12.20 12.05 -4.55
CA GLN A 232 -11.91 11.17 -3.42
C GLN A 232 -10.40 10.97 -3.26
N SER A 233 -9.65 10.83 -4.36
CA SER A 233 -8.19 10.75 -4.33
C SER A 233 -7.56 12.00 -3.69
N LEU A 234 -8.07 13.20 -4.01
CA LEU A 234 -7.61 14.45 -3.40
C LEU A 234 -8.02 14.56 -1.93
N THR A 235 -9.25 14.18 -1.59
CA THR A 235 -9.74 14.14 -0.20
C THR A 235 -8.89 13.21 0.65
N PHE A 236 -8.57 12.01 0.14
CA PHE A 236 -7.68 11.07 0.82
C PHE A 236 -6.29 11.66 0.98
N ARG A 237 -5.71 12.25 -0.08
CA ARG A 237 -4.38 12.84 0.04
C ARG A 237 -4.30 13.95 1.09
N LEU A 238 -5.30 14.83 1.14
CA LEU A 238 -5.40 15.88 2.16
C LEU A 238 -5.61 15.30 3.56
N THR A 239 -6.44 14.27 3.70
CA THR A 239 -6.70 13.58 4.97
C THR A 239 -5.44 12.91 5.50
N GLU A 240 -4.73 12.19 4.63
CA GLU A 240 -3.43 11.57 4.92
C GLU A 240 -2.41 12.62 5.34
N LYS A 241 -2.34 13.75 4.64
CA LYS A 241 -1.41 14.82 4.99
C LYS A 241 -1.70 15.44 6.35
N ALA A 242 -2.97 15.71 6.64
CA ALA A 242 -3.37 16.22 7.94
C ALA A 242 -3.01 15.23 9.07
N MET A 243 -3.26 13.93 8.86
CA MET A 243 -2.89 12.87 9.82
C MET A 243 -1.36 12.79 10.02
N GLN A 244 -0.60 12.91 8.95
CA GLN A 244 0.86 12.84 9.01
C GLN A 244 1.47 14.04 9.73
N LEU A 245 0.96 15.25 9.47
CA LEU A 245 1.38 16.46 10.17
C LEU A 245 1.01 16.43 11.67
N GLU A 246 -0.15 15.88 12.02
CA GLU A 246 -0.54 15.58 13.41
C GLU A 246 0.48 14.64 14.07
N ARG A 247 0.83 13.51 13.43
CA ARG A 247 1.83 12.56 13.93
C ARG A 247 3.19 13.22 14.14
N TYR A 248 3.63 14.08 13.22
CA TYR A 248 4.88 14.82 13.36
C TYR A 248 4.84 15.84 14.50
N ALA A 249 3.72 16.55 14.68
CA ALA A 249 3.54 17.46 15.80
C ALA A 249 3.58 16.70 17.15
N ASP A 250 2.90 15.56 17.24
CA ASP A 250 2.87 14.71 18.44
C ASP A 250 4.23 14.08 18.75
N ARG A 251 4.95 13.63 17.71
CA ARG A 251 6.32 13.11 17.84
C ARG A 251 7.22 14.17 18.43
N LEU A 252 7.20 15.39 17.88
CA LEU A 252 8.03 16.48 18.37
C LEU A 252 7.60 16.95 19.77
N GLY A 253 6.29 16.96 20.06
CA GLY A 253 5.75 17.21 21.40
C GLY A 253 6.27 16.22 22.44
N THR A 254 6.29 14.92 22.10
CA THR A 254 6.87 13.86 22.94
C THR A 254 8.35 14.09 23.20
N LEU A 255 9.13 14.45 22.16
CA LEU A 255 10.56 14.74 22.31
C LEU A 255 10.82 15.96 23.20
N LEU A 256 10.05 17.04 23.03
CA LEU A 256 10.15 18.24 23.86
C LEU A 256 9.74 17.96 25.32
N ALA A 257 8.80 17.05 25.57
CA ALA A 257 8.44 16.64 26.91
C ALA A 257 9.55 15.81 27.58
N ALA A 258 10.22 14.94 26.82
CA ALA A 258 11.29 14.09 27.33
C ALA A 258 12.63 14.84 27.55
N HIS A 259 12.98 15.77 26.66
CA HIS A 259 14.29 16.44 26.64
C HIS A 259 14.26 17.91 27.06
N GLY A 260 13.07 18.47 27.30
CA GLY A 260 12.88 19.89 27.61
C GLY A 260 12.74 20.77 26.37
N LYS A 261 12.54 22.08 26.60
CA LYS A 261 12.35 23.05 25.51
C LYS A 261 13.66 23.34 24.79
N VAL A 262 13.67 23.07 23.49
CA VAL A 262 14.77 23.41 22.59
C VAL A 262 14.34 24.57 21.68
N PRO A 263 15.16 25.64 21.55
CA PRO A 263 14.91 26.71 20.59
C PRO A 263 14.73 26.16 19.17
N GLY A 264 13.85 26.77 18.37
CA GLY A 264 13.50 26.28 17.03
C GLY A 264 12.45 25.15 17.05
N LEU A 265 12.71 24.04 17.76
CA LEU A 265 11.81 22.87 17.78
C LEU A 265 10.43 23.16 18.37
N SER A 266 10.33 24.03 19.38
CA SER A 266 9.02 24.48 19.89
C SER A 266 8.23 25.35 18.89
N GLY A 267 8.93 26.03 17.97
CA GLY A 267 8.33 26.75 16.86
C GLY A 267 7.81 25.78 15.80
N LEU A 268 8.65 24.82 15.41
CA LEU A 268 8.30 23.76 14.46
C LEU A 268 7.07 22.96 14.92
N ALA A 269 7.02 22.54 16.18
CA ALA A 269 5.87 21.79 16.72
C ALA A 269 4.54 22.57 16.58
N ARG A 270 4.57 23.88 16.86
CA ARG A 270 3.39 24.74 16.70
C ARG A 270 3.02 24.91 15.22
N ARG A 271 4.02 25.06 14.34
CA ARG A 271 3.81 25.17 12.89
C ARG A 271 3.18 23.89 12.35
N LEU A 272 3.70 22.72 12.69
CA LEU A 272 3.15 21.41 12.30
C LEU A 272 1.71 21.26 12.77
N ALA A 273 1.40 21.58 14.04
CA ALA A 273 0.05 21.50 14.55
C ALA A 273 -0.92 22.48 13.86
N ALA A 274 -0.46 23.68 13.48
CA ALA A 274 -1.25 24.63 12.71
C ALA A 274 -1.48 24.14 11.27
N ALA A 275 -0.43 23.65 10.60
CA ALA A 275 -0.47 23.08 9.26
C ALA A 275 -1.43 21.88 9.21
N ALA A 276 -1.43 21.02 10.22
CA ALA A 276 -2.32 19.88 10.31
C ALA A 276 -3.79 20.31 10.40
N ARG A 277 -4.13 21.25 11.29
CA ARG A 277 -5.49 21.80 11.40
C ARG A 277 -5.96 22.48 10.12
N LEU A 278 -5.10 23.27 9.47
CA LEU A 278 -5.43 23.89 8.19
C LEU A 278 -5.69 22.82 7.12
N THR A 279 -4.79 21.85 6.99
CA THR A 279 -4.95 20.75 6.02
C THR A 279 -6.21 19.92 6.29
N ARG A 280 -6.56 19.68 7.57
CA ARG A 280 -7.80 19.02 7.96
C ARG A 280 -9.03 19.79 7.45
N SER A 281 -9.03 21.11 7.61
CA SER A 281 -10.12 21.95 7.10
C SER A 281 -10.22 21.91 5.56
N HIS A 282 -9.09 21.79 4.86
CA HIS A 282 -9.10 21.57 3.40
C HIS A 282 -9.68 20.19 3.06
N ALA A 283 -9.29 19.15 3.78
CA ALA A 283 -9.84 17.80 3.59
C ALA A 283 -11.37 17.78 3.77
N GLU A 284 -11.90 18.47 4.79
CA GLU A 284 -13.35 18.61 5.03
C GLU A 284 -14.08 19.32 3.88
N LEU A 285 -13.44 20.33 3.25
CA LEU A 285 -14.01 20.99 2.07
C LEU A 285 -14.03 20.06 0.85
N PHE A 286 -12.95 19.31 0.61
CA PHE A 286 -12.85 18.34 -0.49
C PHE A 286 -13.73 17.09 -0.27
N ALA A 287 -14.08 16.77 0.98
CA ALA A 287 -15.00 15.68 1.33
C ALA A 287 -16.47 15.96 1.00
N LYS A 288 -16.83 17.22 0.69
CA LYS A 288 -18.16 17.57 0.18
C LYS A 288 -18.38 17.01 -1.23
N ASP A 289 -19.62 17.07 -1.70
CA ASP A 289 -19.92 16.73 -3.08
C ASP A 289 -19.31 17.76 -4.04
N LEU A 290 -18.21 17.39 -4.69
CA LEU A 290 -17.49 18.23 -5.66
C LEU A 290 -18.06 18.10 -7.08
N THR A 291 -19.19 17.41 -7.27
CA THR A 291 -19.98 17.56 -8.50
C THR A 291 -20.74 18.90 -8.51
N ASP A 292 -20.95 19.50 -7.33
CA ASP A 292 -21.40 20.87 -7.15
C ASP A 292 -20.23 21.84 -7.34
N ALA A 293 -20.37 22.74 -8.32
CA ALA A 293 -19.36 23.73 -8.66
C ALA A 293 -19.05 24.71 -7.51
N ASP A 294 -20.04 25.07 -6.68
CA ASP A 294 -19.82 26.02 -5.58
C ASP A 294 -18.95 25.38 -4.48
N ASN A 295 -19.16 24.09 -4.20
CA ASN A 295 -18.30 23.32 -3.28
C ASN A 295 -16.87 23.22 -3.82
N LEU A 296 -16.70 22.95 -5.12
CA LEU A 296 -15.39 22.88 -5.76
C LEU A 296 -14.65 24.22 -5.68
N VAL A 297 -15.32 25.32 -6.02
CA VAL A 297 -14.71 26.67 -5.98
C VAL A 297 -14.28 27.02 -4.56
N ALA A 298 -15.12 26.73 -3.56
CA ALA A 298 -14.77 26.95 -2.16
C ALA A 298 -13.54 26.13 -1.73
N ALA A 299 -13.50 24.84 -2.07
CA ALA A 299 -12.39 23.94 -1.75
C ALA A 299 -11.09 24.35 -2.45
N ALA A 300 -11.15 24.65 -3.75
CA ALA A 300 -10.00 25.08 -4.55
C ALA A 300 -9.43 26.42 -4.05
N ASN A 301 -10.26 27.41 -3.76
CA ASN A 301 -9.81 28.70 -3.26
C ASN A 301 -9.16 28.59 -1.87
N ALA A 302 -9.70 27.75 -0.99
CA ALA A 302 -9.10 27.50 0.32
C ALA A 302 -7.70 26.87 0.18
N LEU A 303 -7.57 25.81 -0.64
CA LEU A 303 -6.32 25.09 -0.83
C LEU A 303 -5.25 25.91 -1.56
N THR A 304 -5.65 26.79 -2.49
CA THR A 304 -4.72 27.63 -3.28
C THR A 304 -4.41 28.98 -2.63
N GLY A 305 -5.02 29.28 -1.47
CA GLY A 305 -4.73 30.47 -0.70
C GLY A 305 -3.30 30.53 -0.16
N HIS A 306 -2.84 31.72 0.21
CA HIS A 306 -1.50 31.95 0.77
C HIS A 306 -1.56 32.04 2.30
N ASP A 307 -1.68 30.90 2.97
CA ASP A 307 -1.59 30.82 4.44
C ASP A 307 -0.15 30.48 4.88
N GLN A 308 0.35 31.17 5.91
CA GLN A 308 1.72 31.00 6.41
C GLN A 308 1.98 29.64 7.09
N SER A 309 0.91 28.93 7.49
CA SER A 309 1.00 27.61 8.08
C SER A 309 1.11 26.48 7.05
N ILE A 310 0.97 26.78 5.75
CA ILE A 310 1.19 25.79 4.69
C ILE A 310 2.63 25.29 4.75
N ILE A 311 2.77 23.96 4.68
CA ILE A 311 4.02 23.24 4.47
C ILE A 311 3.81 22.44 3.20
N LEU A 312 4.61 22.69 2.15
CA LEU A 312 4.47 22.00 0.86
C LEU A 312 5.52 20.93 0.66
N ASP A 313 6.64 21.02 1.36
CA ASP A 313 7.75 20.09 1.23
C ASP A 313 8.20 19.60 2.62
N ALA A 314 8.40 18.29 2.77
CA ALA A 314 8.95 17.70 3.98
C ALA A 314 10.38 18.18 4.28
N ALA A 315 11.11 18.68 3.26
CA ALA A 315 12.41 19.32 3.41
C ALA A 315 12.38 20.53 4.36
N GLU A 316 11.25 21.24 4.44
CA GLU A 316 11.07 22.33 5.40
C GLU A 316 11.13 21.84 6.86
N ILE A 317 10.72 20.59 7.10
CA ILE A 317 10.76 19.96 8.42
C ILE A 317 12.18 19.44 8.67
N THR A 318 12.76 18.70 7.73
CA THR A 318 14.10 18.11 7.91
C THR A 318 15.19 19.17 8.07
N ALA A 319 15.09 20.33 7.42
CA ALA A 319 16.04 21.43 7.59
C ALA A 319 16.07 22.00 9.02
N GLU A 320 14.91 22.11 9.67
CA GLU A 320 14.81 22.53 11.08
C GLU A 320 15.36 21.45 12.01
N LEU A 321 15.12 20.16 11.70
CA LEU A 321 15.72 19.04 12.46
C LEU A 321 17.26 19.03 12.31
N ASP A 322 17.77 19.18 11.09
CA ASP A 322 19.20 19.23 10.77
C ASP A 322 19.89 20.40 11.47
N SER A 323 19.22 21.54 11.59
CA SER A 323 19.74 22.70 12.34
C SER A 323 19.83 22.46 13.85
N ALA A 324 18.94 21.62 14.41
CA ALA A 324 18.90 21.33 15.84
C ALA A 324 19.86 20.22 16.28
N ILE A 325 20.17 19.25 15.42
CA ILE A 325 20.98 18.07 15.74
C ILE A 325 22.38 18.40 16.30
N PRO A 326 23.17 19.35 15.74
CA PRO A 326 24.53 19.62 16.21
C PRO A 326 24.63 20.11 17.66
N ALA A 327 23.65 20.90 18.12
CA ALA A 327 23.63 21.48 19.45
C ALA A 327 22.85 20.62 20.48
N ALA A 328 22.23 19.53 20.04
CA ALA A 328 21.44 18.66 20.88
C ALA A 328 22.30 17.72 21.74
N SER A 329 21.77 17.36 22.92
CA SER A 329 22.34 16.29 23.74
C SER A 329 22.39 14.98 22.95
N ASP A 330 23.28 14.05 23.30
CA ASP A 330 23.41 12.77 22.58
C ASP A 330 22.09 12.00 22.49
N ALA A 331 21.26 12.04 23.54
CA ALA A 331 19.98 11.36 23.54
C ALA A 331 19.00 12.05 22.56
N LEU A 332 18.88 13.37 22.63
CA LEU A 332 18.00 14.12 21.73
C LEU A 332 18.48 14.04 20.27
N ALA A 333 19.78 14.15 20.01
CA ALA A 333 20.32 14.07 18.66
C ALA A 333 20.02 12.71 18.01
N ALA A 334 20.02 11.61 18.78
CA ALA A 334 19.59 10.30 18.28
C ALA A 334 18.11 10.32 17.89
N ASP A 335 17.25 10.83 18.78
CA ASP A 335 15.82 10.92 18.48
C ASP A 335 15.51 11.82 17.28
N LEU A 336 16.24 12.92 17.11
CA LEU A 336 16.09 13.82 15.97
C LEU A 336 16.60 13.21 14.66
N ILE A 337 17.69 12.43 14.68
CA ILE A 337 18.16 11.71 13.48
C ILE A 337 17.15 10.62 13.09
N ALA A 338 16.59 9.89 14.06
CA ALA A 338 15.53 8.92 13.79
C ALA A 338 14.28 9.60 13.22
N PHE A 339 13.88 10.74 13.79
CA PHE A 339 12.73 11.49 13.33
C PHE A 339 12.95 12.07 11.92
N ARG A 340 14.16 12.55 11.63
CA ARG A 340 14.51 13.00 10.27
C ARG A 340 14.40 11.87 9.25
N ALA A 341 14.92 10.69 9.56
CA ALA A 341 14.79 9.52 8.68
C ALA A 341 13.32 9.10 8.46
N GLU A 342 12.48 9.22 9.50
CA GLU A 342 11.03 9.01 9.41
C GLU A 342 10.37 10.02 8.46
N VAL A 343 10.72 11.31 8.57
CA VAL A 343 10.21 12.39 7.69
C VAL A 343 10.66 12.20 6.25
N GLU A 344 11.93 11.87 6.00
CA GLU A 344 12.46 11.62 4.66
C GLU A 344 11.77 10.42 3.97
N ALA A 345 11.44 9.38 4.72
CA ALA A 345 10.79 8.20 4.18
C ALA A 345 9.31 8.42 3.87
N GLN A 346 8.59 9.07 4.79
CA GLN A 346 7.12 9.19 4.76
C GLN A 346 6.64 10.46 4.05
N GLN A 347 7.47 11.50 3.93
CA GLN A 347 7.10 12.78 3.32
C GLN A 347 5.90 13.43 4.03
N LEU A 348 5.02 14.14 3.32
CA LEU A 348 3.89 14.82 3.94
C LEU A 348 2.63 13.97 4.02
N GLY A 349 2.61 12.71 3.55
CA GLY A 349 1.45 11.82 3.67
C GLY A 349 1.73 10.59 4.51
N THR A 350 0.69 9.84 4.87
CA THR A 350 0.87 8.57 5.61
C THR A 350 1.49 7.47 4.74
N ALA A 351 1.43 7.62 3.41
CA ALA A 351 2.13 6.82 2.42
C ALA A 351 2.45 7.66 1.16
N ARG A 352 3.37 7.17 0.33
CA ARG A 352 3.59 7.67 -1.04
C ARG A 352 2.46 7.21 -1.97
N ILE A 353 2.17 8.02 -2.99
CA ILE A 353 1.11 7.72 -3.95
C ILE A 353 1.64 6.78 -5.02
N HIS A 354 1.01 5.63 -5.15
CA HIS A 354 1.15 4.76 -6.31
C HIS A 354 -0.20 4.75 -7.06
N LEU A 355 -0.26 5.52 -8.14
CA LEU A 355 -1.44 5.72 -8.96
C LEU A 355 -1.39 4.79 -10.17
N ARG A 356 -2.46 4.03 -10.41
CA ARG A 356 -2.52 3.07 -11.51
C ARG A 356 -3.64 3.37 -12.49
N VAL A 357 -3.32 3.30 -13.78
CA VAL A 357 -4.24 3.40 -14.91
C VAL A 357 -4.01 2.25 -15.89
N ASN A 358 -5.01 1.92 -16.70
CA ASN A 358 -4.85 0.95 -17.78
C ASN A 358 -4.21 1.60 -19.02
N ALA A 359 -3.33 0.88 -19.73
CA ALA A 359 -2.72 1.35 -20.97
C ALA A 359 -3.74 1.85 -22.01
N ALA A 360 -4.93 1.23 -22.10
CA ALA A 360 -6.00 1.67 -22.99
C ALA A 360 -6.48 3.10 -22.71
N GLN A 361 -6.50 3.51 -21.44
CA GLN A 361 -6.90 4.87 -21.04
C GLN A 361 -5.87 5.90 -21.53
N VAL A 362 -4.58 5.57 -21.45
CA VAL A 362 -3.49 6.42 -21.96
C VAL A 362 -3.52 6.49 -23.48
N ARG A 363 -3.67 5.35 -24.17
CA ARG A 363 -3.79 5.27 -25.64
C ARG A 363 -4.95 6.10 -26.17
N THR A 364 -6.11 6.07 -25.50
CA THR A 364 -7.27 6.87 -25.91
C THR A 364 -6.97 8.38 -25.95
N VAL A 365 -6.17 8.88 -25.00
CA VAL A 365 -5.73 10.29 -25.00
C VAL A 365 -4.78 10.57 -26.15
N ILE A 366 -3.80 9.70 -26.35
CA ILE A 366 -2.81 9.81 -27.41
C ILE A 366 -3.48 9.82 -28.79
N ASN A 367 -4.39 8.88 -29.05
CA ASN A 367 -5.08 8.78 -30.34
C ASN A 367 -5.92 10.04 -30.61
N ARG A 368 -6.62 10.55 -29.60
CA ARG A 368 -7.43 11.77 -29.71
C ARG A 368 -6.58 13.01 -29.98
N ASP A 369 -5.46 13.16 -29.27
CA ASP A 369 -4.64 14.37 -29.33
C ASP A 369 -3.74 14.40 -30.57
N LEU A 370 -3.33 13.22 -31.04
CA LEU A 370 -2.29 13.08 -32.07
C LEU A 370 -2.81 12.54 -33.39
N GLY A 371 -4.01 11.96 -33.43
CA GLY A 371 -4.52 11.25 -34.60
C GLY A 371 -3.69 10.02 -34.97
N LEU A 372 -2.92 9.47 -34.02
CA LEU A 372 -2.07 8.31 -34.20
C LEU A 372 -2.84 7.05 -33.83
N GLU A 373 -2.85 6.04 -34.70
CA GLU A 373 -3.29 4.69 -34.35
C GLU A 373 -2.10 3.91 -33.77
N THR A 374 -2.12 3.62 -32.47
CA THR A 374 -1.04 2.87 -31.78
C THR A 374 -1.21 1.34 -31.81
N GLU A 375 -2.24 0.84 -32.49
CA GLU A 375 -2.58 -0.60 -32.53
C GLU A 375 -1.69 -1.41 -33.47
N ASP A 376 -1.11 -0.77 -34.49
CA ASP A 376 -0.25 -1.47 -35.46
C ASP A 376 1.19 -1.59 -34.95
N ARG A 377 1.64 -2.84 -34.76
CA ARG A 377 3.01 -3.20 -34.36
C ARG A 377 4.06 -2.68 -35.34
N GLU A 378 3.72 -2.52 -36.63
CA GLU A 378 4.63 -1.94 -37.63
C GLU A 378 4.75 -0.40 -37.49
N LEU A 379 3.65 0.27 -37.09
CA LEU A 379 3.64 1.71 -36.82
C LEU A 379 4.19 2.08 -35.44
N GLY A 380 4.35 1.12 -34.53
CA GLY A 380 4.78 1.37 -33.15
C GLY A 380 6.11 2.12 -33.01
N ARG A 381 7.08 1.91 -33.92
CA ARG A 381 8.34 2.68 -33.93
C ARG A 381 8.15 4.12 -34.38
N VAL A 382 7.30 4.34 -35.38
CA VAL A 382 6.98 5.68 -35.88
C VAL A 382 6.22 6.44 -34.80
N ALA A 383 5.20 5.82 -34.20
CA ALA A 383 4.44 6.39 -33.10
C ALA A 383 5.33 6.72 -31.88
N LEU A 384 6.26 5.84 -31.52
CA LEU A 384 7.23 6.07 -30.45
C LEU A 384 8.11 7.29 -30.72
N ALA A 385 8.71 7.39 -31.91
CA ALA A 385 9.59 8.50 -32.29
C ALA A 385 8.82 9.84 -32.39
N GLU A 386 7.59 9.82 -32.89
CA GLU A 386 6.73 11.01 -32.93
C GLU A 386 6.33 11.48 -31.52
N LEU A 387 5.99 10.54 -30.64
CA LEU A 387 5.69 10.82 -29.23
C LEU A 387 6.92 11.38 -28.52
N ALA A 388 8.11 10.84 -28.77
CA ALA A 388 9.35 11.38 -28.24
C ALA A 388 9.58 12.82 -28.72
N GLN A 389 9.37 13.11 -30.01
CA GLN A 389 9.49 14.46 -30.55
C GLN A 389 8.49 15.43 -29.89
N LYS A 390 7.27 14.98 -29.61
CA LYS A 390 6.25 15.77 -28.91
C LYS A 390 6.60 15.98 -27.45
N ALA A 391 7.04 14.94 -26.75
CA ALA A 391 7.54 15.04 -25.37
C ALA A 391 8.67 16.06 -25.27
N ARG A 392 9.60 16.07 -26.23
CA ARG A 392 10.70 17.05 -26.30
C ARG A 392 10.23 18.50 -26.45
N ARG A 393 9.20 18.72 -27.27
CA ARG A 393 8.67 20.06 -27.59
C ARG A 393 7.58 20.53 -26.63
N SER A 394 7.10 19.63 -25.77
CA SER A 394 6.01 19.90 -24.84
C SER A 394 6.41 21.02 -23.88
N LYS A 395 5.45 21.91 -23.61
CA LYS A 395 5.60 22.97 -22.61
C LYS A 395 4.52 22.78 -21.56
N PRO A 396 4.86 22.91 -20.27
CA PRO A 396 3.87 22.80 -19.20
C PRO A 396 2.69 23.75 -19.41
N VAL A 397 1.49 23.18 -19.40
CA VAL A 397 0.23 23.90 -19.38
C VAL A 397 -0.14 24.15 -17.92
N ASN A 398 -0.46 25.40 -17.59
CA ASN A 398 -0.94 25.72 -16.25
C ASN A 398 -2.37 25.22 -16.10
N VAL A 399 -2.57 24.21 -15.26
CA VAL A 399 -3.87 23.61 -14.96
C VAL A 399 -4.34 23.99 -13.56
N ASN A 400 -5.65 24.06 -13.38
CA ASN A 400 -6.32 24.33 -12.11
C ASN A 400 -7.43 23.29 -11.81
N PHE A 401 -8.06 23.38 -10.63
CA PHE A 401 -9.12 22.45 -10.22
C PHE A 401 -10.40 22.52 -11.08
N GLY A 402 -10.68 23.64 -11.73
CA GLY A 402 -11.76 23.76 -12.72
C GLY A 402 -11.46 22.96 -13.99
N ASP A 403 -10.21 22.92 -14.44
CA ASP A 403 -9.81 22.09 -15.58
C ASP A 403 -9.98 20.59 -15.27
N LEU A 404 -9.63 20.18 -14.04
CA LEU A 404 -9.85 18.82 -13.54
C LEU A 404 -11.34 18.42 -13.56
N PHE A 405 -12.20 19.34 -13.13
CA PHE A 405 -13.66 19.14 -13.09
C PHE A 405 -14.25 18.96 -14.50
N MET A 406 -13.74 19.71 -15.48
CA MET A 406 -14.24 19.66 -16.86
C MET A 406 -13.63 18.52 -17.70
N GLU A 407 -12.40 18.10 -17.40
CA GLU A 407 -11.71 17.05 -18.17
C GLU A 407 -12.50 15.75 -18.10
N GLN A 408 -12.65 15.04 -19.23
CA GLN A 408 -13.44 13.80 -19.32
C GLN A 408 -12.58 12.54 -19.42
N SER A 409 -11.34 12.67 -19.87
CA SER A 409 -10.41 11.54 -19.94
C SER A 409 -9.86 11.22 -18.55
N THR A 410 -10.04 9.97 -18.11
CA THR A 410 -9.46 9.46 -16.87
C THR A 410 -7.95 9.68 -16.81
N ALA A 411 -7.20 9.22 -17.83
CA ALA A 411 -5.74 9.30 -17.83
C ALA A 411 -5.25 10.75 -17.77
N ARG A 412 -5.79 11.64 -18.61
CA ARG A 412 -5.39 13.05 -18.60
C ARG A 412 -5.74 13.73 -17.28
N ARG A 413 -6.93 13.45 -16.74
CA ARG A 413 -7.34 13.94 -15.42
C ARG A 413 -6.37 13.50 -14.33
N GLN A 414 -5.83 12.28 -14.40
CA GLN A 414 -4.81 11.82 -13.44
C GLN A 414 -3.52 12.64 -13.51
N PHE A 415 -2.99 12.94 -14.70
CA PHE A 415 -1.80 13.80 -14.81
C PHE A 415 -2.06 15.22 -14.28
N MET A 416 -3.23 15.80 -14.58
CA MET A 416 -3.64 17.09 -14.00
C MET A 416 -3.75 17.02 -12.48
N MET A 417 -4.22 15.90 -11.93
CA MET A 417 -4.37 15.69 -10.49
C MET A 417 -3.01 15.58 -9.83
N CYS A 418 -2.07 14.83 -10.42
CA CYS A 418 -0.67 14.81 -10.00
C CYS A 418 -0.08 16.23 -9.97
N ALA A 419 -0.36 17.04 -10.99
CA ALA A 419 0.11 18.43 -11.03
C ALA A 419 -0.47 19.26 -9.87
N GLN A 420 -1.77 19.13 -9.56
CA GLN A 420 -2.36 19.84 -8.41
C GLN A 420 -1.84 19.33 -7.06
N ILE A 421 -1.60 18.01 -6.92
CA ILE A 421 -1.02 17.44 -5.70
C ILE A 421 0.38 18.01 -5.48
N LEU A 422 1.24 17.96 -6.49
CA LEU A 422 2.62 18.45 -6.40
C LEU A 422 2.67 19.97 -6.18
N LYS A 423 1.73 20.72 -6.77
CA LYS A 423 1.70 22.19 -6.65
C LYS A 423 1.15 22.69 -5.32
N HIS A 424 0.16 22.00 -4.74
CA HIS A 424 -0.64 22.54 -3.63
C HIS A 424 -0.70 21.65 -2.38
N ILE A 425 -0.31 20.39 -2.46
CA ILE A 425 -0.50 19.42 -1.38
C ILE A 425 0.83 18.83 -0.90
N ASP A 426 1.63 18.26 -1.79
CA ASP A 426 2.89 17.62 -1.43
C ASP A 426 3.86 17.69 -2.60
N ALA A 427 4.75 18.67 -2.56
CA ALA A 427 5.70 18.98 -3.63
C ALA A 427 6.93 18.07 -3.62
N GLY A 428 7.26 17.47 -2.47
CA GLY A 428 8.48 16.67 -2.28
C GLY A 428 8.29 15.17 -2.49
N SER A 429 7.04 14.67 -2.47
CA SER A 429 6.77 13.25 -2.63
C SER A 429 6.61 12.84 -4.10
N VAL A 430 7.55 12.03 -4.60
CA VAL A 430 7.43 11.36 -5.91
C VAL A 430 6.15 10.52 -5.97
N ILE A 431 5.41 10.64 -7.07
CA ILE A 431 4.22 9.85 -7.37
C ILE A 431 4.61 8.75 -8.36
N ARG A 432 4.38 7.48 -8.00
CA ARG A 432 4.52 6.39 -8.99
C ARG A 432 3.28 6.31 -9.85
N PHE A 433 3.46 6.35 -11.16
CA PHE A 433 2.42 6.27 -12.18
C PHE A 433 2.53 4.95 -12.92
N LEU A 434 1.69 4.02 -12.54
CA LEU A 434 1.66 2.65 -12.99
C LEU A 434 0.76 2.53 -14.22
N ILE A 435 1.25 1.85 -15.25
CA ILE A 435 0.47 1.58 -16.47
C ILE A 435 0.27 0.07 -16.59
N ALA A 436 -0.94 -0.39 -16.23
CA ALA A 436 -1.37 -1.77 -16.40
C ALA A 436 -1.47 -2.17 -17.88
N GLU A 437 -1.34 -3.45 -18.18
CA GLU A 437 -1.40 -4.01 -19.54
C GLU A 437 -0.46 -3.30 -20.55
N SER A 438 0.79 -3.05 -20.12
CA SER A 438 1.79 -2.35 -20.94
C SER A 438 2.41 -3.26 -22.01
N GLU A 439 1.84 -3.24 -23.21
CA GLU A 439 2.28 -4.07 -24.35
C GLU A 439 3.05 -3.29 -25.44
N ASN A 440 2.86 -1.97 -25.52
CA ASN A 440 3.49 -1.10 -26.51
C ASN A 440 4.31 0.03 -25.86
N PRO A 441 5.63 0.16 -26.13
CA PRO A 441 6.49 1.25 -25.65
C PRO A 441 5.94 2.66 -25.91
N ALA A 442 5.21 2.85 -27.02
CA ALA A 442 4.59 4.13 -27.34
C ALA A 442 3.63 4.60 -26.22
N THR A 443 2.99 3.68 -25.49
CA THR A 443 2.11 4.04 -24.37
C THR A 443 2.89 4.72 -23.24
N VAL A 444 4.08 4.21 -22.90
CA VAL A 444 4.96 4.79 -21.87
C VAL A 444 5.52 6.13 -22.33
N MET A 445 5.93 6.25 -23.59
CA MET A 445 6.36 7.53 -24.15
C MET A 445 5.23 8.55 -24.19
N GLY A 446 4.00 8.13 -24.45
CA GLY A 446 2.84 9.00 -24.38
C GLY A 446 2.49 9.44 -22.96
N ALA A 447 2.70 8.60 -21.96
CA ALA A 447 2.64 9.01 -20.56
C ALA A 447 3.73 10.05 -20.24
N LEU A 448 4.96 9.89 -20.74
CA LEU A 448 6.02 10.90 -20.57
C LEU A 448 5.68 12.22 -21.26
N TYR A 449 5.10 12.17 -22.46
CA TYR A 449 4.58 13.35 -23.14
C TYR A 449 3.54 14.09 -22.29
N LEU A 450 2.57 13.38 -21.72
CA LEU A 450 1.55 13.97 -20.84
C LEU A 450 2.17 14.51 -19.55
N ALA A 451 3.10 13.80 -18.95
CA ALA A 451 3.82 14.25 -17.76
C ALA A 451 4.52 15.61 -18.00
N ARG A 452 5.23 15.75 -19.13
CA ARG A 452 5.85 17.02 -19.54
C ARG A 452 4.83 18.10 -19.88
N GLN A 453 3.72 17.73 -20.50
CA GLN A 453 2.63 18.65 -20.82
C GLN A 453 2.01 19.28 -19.56
N TYR A 454 2.02 18.56 -18.43
CA TYR A 454 1.52 19.07 -17.15
C TYR A 454 2.64 19.47 -16.18
N GLY A 455 3.91 19.40 -16.61
CA GLY A 455 5.07 19.81 -15.82
C GLY A 455 5.30 18.97 -14.57
N VAL A 456 5.07 17.66 -14.64
CA VAL A 456 5.21 16.72 -13.52
C VAL A 456 6.25 15.64 -13.75
N ASP A 457 6.94 15.62 -14.89
CA ASP A 457 7.83 14.53 -15.27
C ASP A 457 9.00 14.31 -14.31
N GLU A 458 9.55 15.36 -13.71
CA GLU A 458 10.61 15.22 -12.69
C GLU A 458 10.14 14.46 -11.43
N MET A 459 8.85 14.58 -11.08
CA MET A 459 8.26 14.03 -9.86
C MET A 459 7.32 12.84 -10.10
N LEU A 460 7.21 12.38 -11.34
CA LEU A 460 6.33 11.28 -11.73
C LEU A 460 7.14 10.06 -12.18
N ASP A 461 7.05 8.97 -11.43
CA ASP A 461 7.70 7.70 -11.72
C ASP A 461 6.84 6.80 -12.62
N ILE A 462 7.02 6.91 -13.93
CA ILE A 462 6.27 6.15 -14.93
C ILE A 462 6.79 4.71 -14.96
N SER A 463 5.93 3.76 -14.60
CA SER A 463 6.28 2.35 -14.45
C SER A 463 5.34 1.44 -15.24
N PRO A 464 5.81 0.83 -16.35
CA PRO A 464 5.02 -0.17 -17.07
C PRO A 464 4.86 -1.45 -16.25
N LEU A 465 3.67 -2.06 -16.32
CA LEU A 465 3.38 -3.36 -15.75
C LEU A 465 3.28 -4.42 -16.85
N PHE A 466 4.14 -5.43 -16.75
CA PHE A 466 4.15 -6.59 -17.64
C PHE A 466 3.44 -7.77 -16.98
N GLU A 467 2.27 -8.11 -17.50
CA GLU A 467 1.40 -9.15 -16.93
C GLU A 467 0.66 -9.97 -18.00
N THR A 468 0.59 -9.49 -19.24
CA THR A 468 0.02 -10.24 -20.36
C THR A 468 1.08 -11.19 -20.97
N PRO A 469 0.67 -12.28 -21.62
CA PRO A 469 1.63 -13.22 -22.23
C PRO A 469 2.58 -12.54 -23.22
N GLU A 470 2.06 -11.63 -24.05
CA GLU A 470 2.85 -10.88 -25.03
C GLU A 470 3.84 -9.92 -24.37
N ALA A 471 3.38 -9.19 -23.34
CA ALA A 471 4.21 -8.29 -22.56
C ALA A 471 5.38 -9.03 -21.89
N LEU A 472 5.13 -10.24 -21.38
CA LEU A 472 6.17 -11.04 -20.72
C LEU A 472 7.20 -11.62 -21.69
N GLU A 473 6.76 -12.04 -22.88
CA GLU A 473 7.67 -12.56 -23.90
C GLU A 473 8.60 -11.47 -24.46
N THR A 474 8.11 -10.23 -24.51
CA THR A 474 8.81 -9.12 -25.17
C THR A 474 9.29 -8.02 -24.22
N GLY A 475 9.12 -8.17 -22.90
CA GLY A 475 9.38 -7.15 -21.89
C GLY A 475 10.81 -6.58 -21.91
N GLY A 476 11.82 -7.44 -22.05
CA GLY A 476 13.21 -6.98 -22.19
C GLY A 476 13.41 -6.10 -23.42
N ARG A 477 12.86 -6.50 -24.58
CA ARG A 477 12.92 -5.72 -25.82
C ARG A 477 12.05 -4.46 -25.78
N PHE A 478 10.97 -4.48 -25.01
CA PHE A 478 10.12 -3.31 -24.76
C PHE A 478 10.95 -2.22 -24.06
N ILE A 479 11.66 -2.57 -22.99
CA ILE A 479 12.50 -1.63 -22.24
C ILE A 479 13.70 -1.19 -23.07
N GLU A 480 14.36 -2.10 -23.79
CA GLU A 480 15.45 -1.76 -24.72
C GLU A 480 15.03 -0.65 -25.70
N ARG A 481 13.87 -0.80 -26.35
CA ARG A 481 13.33 0.21 -27.29
C ARG A 481 13.05 1.55 -26.63
N LEU A 482 12.58 1.57 -25.38
CA LEU A 482 12.39 2.83 -24.64
C LEU A 482 13.73 3.50 -24.35
N LEU A 483 14.74 2.73 -23.97
CA LEU A 483 16.08 3.27 -23.65
C LEU A 483 16.86 3.71 -24.89
N GLU A 484 16.54 3.18 -26.08
CA GLU A 484 17.04 3.67 -27.36
C GLU A 484 16.55 5.09 -27.68
N GLU A 485 15.38 5.50 -27.15
CA GLU A 485 14.83 6.85 -27.34
C GLU A 485 15.51 7.88 -26.42
N PRO A 486 16.21 8.90 -26.96
CA PRO A 486 16.99 9.84 -26.14
C PRO A 486 16.18 10.59 -25.08
N GLU A 487 14.91 10.88 -25.37
CA GLU A 487 14.02 11.62 -24.47
C GLU A 487 13.64 10.81 -23.23
N PHE A 488 13.39 9.50 -23.39
CA PHE A 488 13.10 8.62 -22.27
C PHE A 488 14.37 8.30 -21.48
N LEU A 489 15.50 8.08 -22.17
CA LEU A 489 16.79 7.91 -21.51
C LEU A 489 17.19 9.14 -20.66
N ALA A 490 16.94 10.35 -21.15
CA ALA A 490 17.17 11.59 -20.40
C ALA A 490 16.29 11.64 -19.14
N TYR A 491 15.00 11.36 -19.27
CA TYR A 491 14.05 11.26 -18.16
C TYR A 491 14.51 10.25 -17.08
N VAL A 492 14.92 9.04 -17.48
CA VAL A 492 15.42 8.02 -16.54
C VAL A 492 16.72 8.47 -15.86
N LYS A 493 17.65 9.08 -16.59
CA LYS A 493 18.93 9.56 -16.04
C LYS A 493 18.74 10.69 -15.03
N GLU A 494 17.83 11.61 -15.31
CA GLU A 494 17.49 12.69 -14.39
C GLU A 494 16.95 12.16 -13.07
N ARG A 495 16.10 11.14 -13.13
CA ARG A 495 15.55 10.49 -11.94
C ARG A 495 16.52 9.54 -11.24
N GLY A 496 17.50 8.99 -11.96
CA GLY A 496 18.53 8.10 -11.44
C GLY A 496 18.13 6.62 -11.35
N TYR A 497 16.90 6.26 -11.71
CA TYR A 497 16.41 4.88 -11.69
C TYR A 497 15.25 4.66 -12.69
N LEU A 498 15.07 3.40 -13.11
CA LEU A 498 13.96 2.92 -13.91
C LEU A 498 13.13 1.94 -13.08
N SER A 499 11.81 2.13 -13.06
CA SER A 499 10.88 1.25 -12.34
C SER A 499 10.05 0.44 -13.33
N ILE A 500 10.02 -0.89 -13.18
CA ILE A 500 9.11 -1.78 -13.91
C ILE A 500 8.29 -2.59 -12.91
N GLN A 501 7.16 -3.14 -13.36
CA GLN A 501 6.35 -4.04 -12.56
C GLN A 501 6.06 -5.33 -13.31
N LEU A 502 5.92 -6.41 -12.55
CA LEU A 502 5.82 -7.77 -13.03
C LEU A 502 4.61 -8.42 -12.35
N GLY A 503 3.59 -8.76 -13.13
CA GLY A 503 2.30 -9.25 -12.62
C GLY A 503 2.26 -10.77 -12.52
N PHE A 504 2.83 -11.35 -11.45
CA PHE A 504 2.89 -12.81 -11.26
C PHE A 504 1.51 -13.50 -11.29
N SER A 505 0.54 -12.96 -10.56
CA SER A 505 -0.79 -13.55 -10.44
C SER A 505 -1.54 -13.55 -11.78
N ASP A 506 -1.56 -12.41 -12.48
CA ASP A 506 -2.26 -12.27 -13.75
C ASP A 506 -1.55 -13.06 -14.85
N ALA A 507 -0.21 -12.99 -14.93
CA ALA A 507 0.58 -13.83 -15.81
C ALA A 507 0.27 -15.32 -15.61
N GLY A 508 0.27 -15.77 -14.37
CA GLY A 508 -0.02 -17.16 -14.01
C GLY A 508 -1.46 -17.58 -14.33
N ARG A 509 -2.42 -16.65 -14.34
CA ARG A 509 -3.80 -16.90 -14.81
C ARG A 509 -3.85 -17.20 -16.31
N PHE A 510 -3.00 -16.55 -17.11
CA PHE A 510 -3.01 -16.69 -18.57
C PHE A 510 -2.20 -17.90 -19.06
N ILE A 511 -0.98 -18.10 -18.55
CA ILE A 511 -0.03 -19.10 -19.07
C ILE A 511 0.37 -20.18 -18.07
N GLY A 512 -0.17 -20.14 -16.85
CA GLY A 512 0.21 -21.01 -15.74
C GLY A 512 1.39 -20.47 -14.93
N GLN A 513 1.36 -20.68 -13.61
CA GLN A 513 2.31 -20.08 -12.65
C GLN A 513 3.78 -20.37 -12.99
N VAL A 514 4.12 -21.62 -13.32
CA VAL A 514 5.51 -21.99 -13.65
C VAL A 514 6.03 -21.28 -14.89
N ALA A 515 5.21 -21.17 -15.94
CA ALA A 515 5.61 -20.49 -17.17
C ALA A 515 5.70 -18.98 -16.98
N ALA A 516 4.81 -18.40 -16.17
CA ALA A 516 4.84 -16.99 -15.78
C ALA A 516 6.13 -16.66 -15.02
N ASP A 517 6.48 -17.42 -13.98
CA ASP A 517 7.71 -17.22 -13.20
C ASP A 517 8.95 -17.26 -14.11
N MET A 518 9.04 -18.26 -14.99
CA MET A 518 10.15 -18.37 -15.95
C MET A 518 10.19 -17.24 -16.99
N ALA A 519 9.04 -16.66 -17.35
CA ALA A 519 8.99 -15.52 -18.25
C ALA A 519 9.43 -14.24 -17.56
N ILE A 520 8.97 -14.04 -16.32
CA ILE A 520 9.32 -12.89 -15.49
C ILE A 520 10.83 -12.87 -15.18
N GLU A 521 11.43 -14.00 -14.79
CA GLU A 521 12.87 -14.11 -14.50
C GLU A 521 13.78 -13.84 -15.73
N ARG A 522 13.24 -13.85 -16.95
CA ARG A 522 14.00 -13.55 -18.18
C ARG A 522 14.03 -12.06 -18.53
N ILE A 523 13.10 -11.27 -17.99
CA ILE A 523 13.01 -9.82 -18.19
C ILE A 523 14.05 -9.15 -17.28
#